data_AF-A0A8S8Z5P8-F1
#
_entry.id   AF-A0A8S8Z5P8-F1
#
_cell.length_a   1.000
_cell.length_b   1.000
_cell.length_c   1.000
_cell.angle_alpha   90.00
_cell.angle_beta   90.00
_cell.angle_gamma   90.00
#
_symmetry.space_group_name_H-M   'P 1'
#
loop_
_entity.id
_entity.type
_entity.pdbx_description
1 polymer ?
#
loop_
_entity_poly.entity_id
_entity_poly.type
_entity_poly.pdbx_seq_one_letter_code
_entity_poly.pdbx_strand_id
1 'polypeptide(L)'
;MLPPEWQVTSESWTTGPIAALDCDCGLLAISGASRGDDRFLAVALIDRSGFVHDPFHIGPVGDALAAGPLSKPPVIDMGLEWPERLLALDAQKQDSAKTAGI
;
A
#
# COMPACT_ATOMS: atom_id res chain seq x y z
N MET A 1 -7.60 0.47 11.23
CA MET A 1 -8.48 -0.62 10.74
C MET A 1 -8.19 -0.86 9.27
N LEU A 2 -8.22 -2.11 8.81
CA LEU A 2 -8.05 -2.46 7.40
C LEU A 2 -9.38 -2.34 6.62
N PRO A 3 -9.34 -1.97 5.33
CA PRO A 3 -10.50 -2.05 4.45
C PRO A 3 -11.08 -3.48 4.32
N PRO A 4 -12.37 -3.66 4.01
CA PRO A 4 -13.04 -4.96 4.01
C PRO A 4 -12.53 -5.95 2.95
N GLU A 5 -11.86 -5.48 1.91
CA GLU A 5 -11.22 -6.33 0.90
C GLU A 5 -10.01 -7.11 1.42
N TRP A 6 -9.44 -6.71 2.57
CA TRP A 6 -8.32 -7.40 3.19
C TRP A 6 -8.79 -8.65 3.93
N GLN A 7 -8.21 -9.78 3.59
CA GLN A 7 -8.35 -11.02 4.32
C GLN A 7 -7.48 -10.97 5.57
N VAL A 8 -8.09 -10.64 6.71
CA VAL A 8 -7.40 -10.55 8.01
C VAL A 8 -7.20 -11.96 8.57
N THR A 9 -5.94 -12.33 8.80
CA THR A 9 -5.53 -13.60 9.44
C THR A 9 -5.33 -13.41 10.95
N SER A 10 -4.92 -12.23 11.39
CA SER A 10 -4.77 -11.89 12.81
C SER A 10 -5.20 -10.46 13.08
N GLU A 11 -6.07 -10.27 14.06
CA GLU A 11 -6.45 -8.93 14.56
C GLU A 11 -5.48 -8.42 15.65
N SER A 12 -4.62 -9.29 16.15
CA SER A 12 -3.59 -8.97 17.14
C SER A 12 -2.21 -8.93 16.50
N TRP A 13 -1.28 -8.23 17.14
CA TRP A 13 0.13 -8.27 16.77
C TRP A 13 0.64 -9.71 16.76
N THR A 14 1.31 -10.10 15.67
CA THR A 14 2.02 -11.37 15.53
C THR A 14 3.30 -11.15 14.72
N THR A 15 4.29 -12.01 14.92
CA THR A 15 5.45 -12.08 14.01
C THR A 15 5.10 -13.07 12.91
N GLY A 16 4.77 -12.57 11.73
CA GLY A 16 4.23 -13.35 10.62
C GLY A 16 3.00 -12.71 9.96
N PRO A 17 2.21 -13.49 9.20
CA PRO A 17 1.07 -12.98 8.44
C PRO A 17 0.01 -12.32 9.33
N ILE A 18 -0.46 -11.14 8.92
CA ILE A 18 -1.53 -10.39 9.59
C ILE A 18 -2.74 -10.24 8.67
N ALA A 19 -2.52 -9.82 7.43
CA ALA A 19 -3.59 -9.67 6.45
C ALA A 19 -3.05 -9.77 5.02
N ALA A 20 -3.92 -10.07 4.07
CA ALA A 20 -3.55 -10.11 2.66
C ALA A 20 -4.69 -9.62 1.75
N LEU A 21 -4.32 -9.16 0.56
CA LEU A 21 -5.24 -8.70 -0.48
C LEU A 21 -4.78 -9.26 -1.82
N ASP A 22 -5.65 -10.03 -2.48
CA ASP A 22 -5.42 -10.49 -3.84
C ASP A 22 -5.53 -9.31 -4.82
N CYS A 23 -4.58 -9.22 -5.74
CA CYS A 23 -4.56 -8.22 -6.79
C CYS A 23 -4.02 -8.80 -8.11
N ASP A 24 -4.14 -8.06 -9.21
CA ASP A 24 -3.77 -8.58 -10.54
C ASP A 24 -2.30 -9.04 -10.63
N CYS A 25 -1.42 -8.38 -9.87
CA CYS A 25 0.01 -8.66 -9.84
C CYS A 25 0.44 -9.74 -8.83
N GLY A 26 -0.48 -10.27 -8.01
CA GLY A 26 -0.18 -11.30 -7.02
C GLY A 26 -0.97 -11.12 -5.73
N LEU A 27 -0.29 -11.32 -4.61
CA LEU A 27 -0.84 -11.16 -3.27
C LEU A 27 -0.11 -10.03 -2.55
N LEU A 28 -0.81 -8.96 -2.21
CA LEU A 28 -0.29 -7.92 -1.34
C LEU A 28 -0.47 -8.37 0.11
N ALA A 29 0.63 -8.52 0.85
CA ALA A 29 0.64 -9.07 2.20
C ALA A 29 1.11 -8.04 3.23
N ILE A 30 0.43 -8.00 4.37
CA ILE A 30 0.86 -7.31 5.59
C ILE A 30 1.29 -8.36 6.60
N SER A 31 2.51 -8.20 7.11
CA SER A 31 3.07 -9.08 8.15
C SER A 31 3.67 -8.25 9.27
N GLY A 32 3.61 -8.76 10.49
CA GLY A 32 4.40 -8.21 11.58
C GLY A 32 5.83 -8.75 11.51
N ALA A 33 6.80 -7.85 11.58
CA ALA A 33 8.22 -8.16 11.57
C ALA A 33 8.91 -7.58 12.82
N SER A 34 10.04 -8.17 13.18
CA SER A 34 10.88 -7.70 14.29
C SER A 34 12.34 -7.63 13.87
N ARG A 35 13.05 -6.62 14.36
CA ARG A 35 14.50 -6.48 14.18
C ARG A 35 15.10 -5.91 15.46
N GLY A 36 15.78 -6.75 16.23
CA GLY A 36 16.23 -6.35 17.57
C GLY A 36 15.02 -6.07 18.46
N ASP A 37 15.00 -4.88 19.07
CA ASP A 37 13.90 -4.43 19.92
C ASP A 37 12.76 -3.76 19.13
N ASP A 38 12.96 -3.51 17.84
CA ASP A 38 11.98 -2.84 16.99
C ASP A 38 10.96 -3.82 16.43
N ARG A 39 9.70 -3.40 16.42
CA ARG A 39 8.56 -4.11 15.83
C ARG A 39 7.88 -3.21 14.82
N PHE A 40 7.63 -3.73 13.63
CA PHE A 40 7.03 -2.95 12.54
C PHE A 40 6.18 -3.83 11.63
N LEU A 41 5.24 -3.19 10.94
CA LEU A 41 4.49 -3.83 9.88
C LEU A 41 5.31 -3.78 8.59
N ALA A 42 5.45 -4.92 7.93
CA ALA A 42 6.03 -5.06 6.62
C ALA A 42 4.90 -5.26 5.60
N VAL A 43 4.99 -4.54 4.48
CA VAL A 43 4.10 -4.72 3.32
C VAL A 43 4.93 -5.26 2.18
N ALA A 44 4.47 -6.34 1.56
CA ALA A 44 5.17 -7.00 0.46
C ALA A 44 4.20 -7.41 -0.66
N LEU A 45 4.67 -7.41 -1.90
CA LEU A 45 3.97 -8.06 -3.00
C LEU A 45 4.56 -9.47 -3.19
N ILE A 46 3.72 -10.50 -3.14
CA ILE A 46 4.11 -11.88 -3.43
C ILE A 46 3.54 -12.23 -4.80
N ASP A 47 4.39 -12.44 -5.80
CA ASP A 47 3.91 -12.81 -7.13
C ASP A 47 3.39 -14.26 -7.19
N ARG A 48 2.81 -14.64 -8.33
CA ARG A 48 2.23 -15.99 -8.51
C ARG A 48 3.26 -17.12 -8.49
N SER A 49 4.55 -16.80 -8.66
CA SER A 49 5.66 -17.75 -8.48
C SER A 49 6.16 -17.81 -7.05
N GLY A 50 5.64 -16.99 -6.14
CA GLY A 50 6.03 -16.93 -4.74
C GLY A 50 7.23 -16.03 -4.44
N PHE A 51 7.70 -15.24 -5.41
CA PHE A 51 8.77 -14.27 -5.14
C PHE A 51 8.22 -13.04 -4.43
N VAL A 52 9.01 -12.56 -3.46
CA VAL A 52 8.70 -11.38 -2.66
C VAL A 52 9.33 -10.15 -3.31
N HIS A 53 8.49 -9.17 -3.61
CA HIS A 53 8.86 -7.91 -4.24
C HIS A 53 8.53 -6.74 -3.33
N ASP A 54 9.26 -5.64 -3.51
CA ASP A 54 8.93 -4.35 -2.91
C ASP A 54 7.71 -3.75 -3.63
N PRO A 55 6.55 -3.63 -2.95
CA PRO A 55 5.33 -3.11 -3.56
C PRO A 55 5.42 -1.60 -3.83
N PHE A 56 6.45 -0.92 -3.33
CA PHE A 56 6.71 0.51 -3.54
C PHE A 56 7.80 0.76 -4.58
N HIS A 57 8.26 -0.28 -5.30
CA HIS A 57 9.25 -0.13 -6.36
C HIS A 57 8.73 0.77 -7.49
N ILE A 58 9.57 1.68 -7.97
CA ILE A 58 9.23 2.58 -9.09
C ILE A 58 9.17 1.76 -10.38
N GLY A 59 8.00 1.68 -10.99
CA GLY A 59 7.78 0.97 -12.24
C GLY A 59 6.33 0.53 -12.38
N PRO A 60 5.97 -0.11 -13.51
CA PRO A 60 4.56 -0.34 -13.87
C PRO A 60 3.72 -1.06 -12.80
N VAL A 61 4.32 -2.01 -12.08
CA VAL A 61 3.64 -2.75 -11.01
C VAL A 61 3.43 -1.87 -9.78
N GLY A 62 4.47 -1.16 -9.31
CA GLY A 62 4.34 -0.25 -8.18
C GLY A 62 3.41 0.92 -8.47
N ASP A 63 3.44 1.46 -9.69
CA ASP A 63 2.54 2.53 -10.12
C ASP A 63 1.08 2.07 -10.11
N ALA A 64 0.79 0.84 -10.59
CA ALA A 64 -0.54 0.25 -10.54
C ALA A 64 -1.01 -0.01 -9.10
N LEU A 65 -0.11 -0.48 -8.23
CA LEU A 65 -0.41 -0.67 -6.81
C LEU A 65 -0.71 0.66 -6.11
N ALA A 66 0.11 1.68 -6.35
CA ALA A 66 -0.06 3.03 -5.80
C ALA A 66 -1.38 3.69 -6.26
N ALA A 67 -1.79 3.50 -7.51
CA ALA A 67 -3.05 4.02 -8.03
C ALA A 67 -4.29 3.26 -7.51
N GLY A 68 -4.12 2.04 -7.03
CA GLY A 68 -5.22 1.17 -6.58
C GLY A 68 -5.08 0.76 -5.12
N PRO A 69 -4.66 -0.49 -4.81
CA PRO A 69 -4.62 -1.05 -3.46
C PRO A 69 -3.88 -0.22 -2.39
N LEU A 70 -2.86 0.54 -2.80
CA LEU A 70 -2.02 1.35 -1.90
C LEU A 70 -2.34 2.85 -1.98
N SER A 71 -3.37 3.24 -2.75
CA SER A 71 -3.82 4.65 -2.86
C SER A 71 -4.25 5.25 -1.53
N LYS A 72 -4.62 4.38 -0.57
CA LYS A 72 -4.89 4.72 0.82
C LYS A 72 -3.98 3.90 1.73
N PRO A 73 -3.55 4.45 2.87
CA PRO A 73 -2.79 3.69 3.85
C PRO A 73 -3.58 2.44 4.26
N PRO A 74 -3.06 1.23 4.04
CA PRO A 74 -3.78 0.02 4.44
C PRO A 74 -3.88 -0.06 5.97
N VAL A 75 -2.93 0.54 6.67
CA VAL A 75 -2.92 0.65 8.13
C VAL A 75 -3.04 2.12 8.49
N ILE A 76 -4.09 2.44 9.23
CA ILE A 76 -4.31 3.75 9.83
C ILE A 76 -4.12 3.57 11.33
N ASP A 77 -3.01 4.09 11.86
CA ASP A 77 -2.69 4.14 13.29
C ASP A 77 -2.51 5.61 13.73
N MET A 78 -2.87 5.90 14.97
CA MET A 78 -2.91 7.25 15.50
C MET A 78 -1.48 7.73 15.82
N GLY A 79 -0.96 8.66 15.02
CA GLY A 79 0.36 9.30 15.23
C GLY A 79 1.50 8.81 14.33
N LEU A 80 1.21 7.91 13.37
CA LEU A 80 2.15 7.53 12.30
C LEU A 80 1.60 7.97 10.95
N GLU A 81 2.33 8.85 10.26
CA GLU A 81 1.95 9.32 8.93
C GLU A 81 2.40 8.33 7.85
N TRP A 82 1.49 8.05 6.91
CA TRP A 82 1.84 7.27 5.73
C TRP A 82 2.77 8.08 4.82
N PRO A 83 3.76 7.46 4.15
CA PRO A 83 4.69 8.22 3.33
C PRO A 83 3.98 9.02 2.23
N GLU A 84 4.19 10.35 2.19
CA GLU A 84 3.47 11.26 1.30
C GLU A 84 3.55 10.87 -0.18
N ARG A 85 4.68 10.31 -0.62
CA ARG A 85 4.86 9.85 -2.01
C ARG A 85 3.87 8.77 -2.46
N LEU A 86 3.24 8.09 -1.50
CA LEU A 86 2.26 7.02 -1.72
C LEU A 86 0.82 7.51 -1.58
N LEU A 87 0.63 8.72 -1.06
CA LEU A 87 -0.67 9.36 -1.08
C LEU A 87 -0.90 9.80 -2.52
N ALA A 88 -1.91 9.23 -3.18
CA ALA A 88 -2.36 9.77 -4.45
C ALA A 88 -2.78 11.22 -4.20
N LEU A 89 -1.91 12.17 -4.54
CA LEU A 89 -2.26 13.59 -4.55
C LEU A 89 -3.44 13.69 -5.51
N ASP A 90 -4.63 13.93 -4.96
CA ASP A 90 -5.86 14.01 -5.72
C ASP A 90 -5.58 14.78 -7.02
N ALA A 91 -5.85 14.11 -8.14
CA ALA A 91 -5.73 14.66 -9.47
C ALA A 91 -6.69 15.84 -9.61
N GLN A 92 -6.28 17.02 -9.13
CA GLN A 92 -6.92 18.30 -9.33
C GLN A 92 -5.82 19.35 -9.50
N LYS A 93 -5.16 19.33 -10.66
CA LYS A 93 -4.54 20.54 -11.19
C LYS A 93 -4.95 20.74 -12.65
N GLN A 94 -6.04 21.49 -12.79
CA GLN A 94 -6.21 22.58 -13.75
C GLN A 94 -6.68 22.23 -15.16
N ASP A 95 -7.94 21.79 -15.29
CA ASP A 95 -8.72 22.07 -16.51
C ASP A 95 -9.44 23.42 -16.36
N SER A 96 -8.71 24.51 -16.63
CA SER A 96 -9.23 25.81 -17.11
C SER A 96 -8.11 26.85 -17.13
N ALA A 97 -7.10 26.59 -17.97
CA ALA A 97 -6.31 27.65 -18.58
C ALA A 97 -6.56 27.60 -20.09
N LYS A 98 -7.83 27.74 -20.49
CA LYS A 98 -8.20 27.99 -21.89
C LYS A 98 -9.47 28.83 -21.95
N THR A 99 -9.32 30.14 -21.77
CA THR A 99 -9.95 31.22 -22.55
C THR A 99 -9.46 32.55 -21.99
N ALA A 100 -8.31 33.00 -22.47
CA ALA A 100 -7.93 34.41 -22.55
C ALA A 100 -6.99 34.54 -23.76
N GLY A 101 -7.42 35.30 -24.76
CA GLY A 101 -6.86 35.35 -26.11
C GLY A 101 -7.83 34.65 -27.07
N ILE A 102 -8.71 35.34 -27.79
CA ILE A 102 -8.57 36.61 -28.53
C ILE A 102 -9.92 37.31 -28.58
#